data_AF-A0A5C6TAA8-F1
#
_entry.id   AF-A0A5C6TAA8-F1
#
_cell.length_a   1.000
_cell.length_b   1.000
_cell.length_c   1.000
_cell.angle_alpha   90.00
_cell.angle_beta   90.00
_cell.angle_gamma   90.00
#
_symmetry.space_group_name_H-M   'P 1'
#
loop_
_entity.id
_entity.type
_entity.pdbx_description
1 polymer ?
#
loop_
_entity_poly.entity_id
_entity_poly.type
_entity_poly.pdbx_seq_one_letter_code
_entity_poly.pdbx_strand_id
1 'polypeptide(L)'
;MIDTRDFPEQTFLRDLDALEWLFQDPDPDLGNLYNNRNGRFYFGEYLTQGFLDIKGKCVEMTMQQLADGGRFMVICPALVNKPQNDWRFWAKAVCDLREGIASSKVADQKQFRTAIFLARDCVGDQFLVPFALMFLGLQSRQADNAAMANAFLSLFTGT
;
A
#
# COMPACT_ATOMS: atom_id res chain seq x y z
N MET A 1 1.80 8.78 5.50
CA MET A 1 1.43 9.05 6.91
C MET A 1 -0.02 9.51 6.89
N ILE A 2 -0.92 8.75 7.52
CA ILE A 2 -2.33 9.12 7.64
C ILE A 2 -2.42 10.13 8.78
N ASP A 3 -3.09 11.27 8.55
CA ASP A 3 -3.37 12.22 9.62
C ASP A 3 -4.52 11.69 10.47
N THR A 4 -4.23 11.29 11.70
CA THR A 4 -5.20 10.67 12.61
C THR A 4 -5.72 11.64 13.67
N ARG A 5 -5.32 12.93 13.62
CA ARG A 5 -5.61 13.91 14.69
C ARG A 5 -7.09 14.23 14.86
N ASP A 6 -7.87 14.10 13.79
CA ASP A 6 -9.31 14.39 13.78
C ASP A 6 -10.18 13.17 14.16
N PHE A 7 -9.55 12.03 14.43
CA PHE A 7 -10.27 10.83 14.88
C PHE A 7 -10.38 10.81 16.40
N PRO A 8 -11.45 10.21 16.96
CA PRO A 8 -11.55 9.99 18.39
C PRO A 8 -10.32 9.27 18.95
N GLU A 9 -9.97 9.58 20.19
CA GLU A 9 -8.92 8.84 20.91
C GLU A 9 -9.22 7.33 20.86
N GLN A 10 -8.17 6.52 20.80
CA GLN A 10 -8.25 5.04 20.76
C GLN A 10 -8.86 4.44 19.48
N THR A 11 -9.12 5.24 18.43
CA THR A 11 -9.55 4.71 17.12
C THR A 11 -8.50 3.78 16.48
N PHE A 12 -7.22 4.09 16.71
CA PHE A 12 -6.08 3.34 16.17
C PHE A 12 -5.22 2.80 17.30
N LEU A 13 -4.84 1.52 17.22
CA LEU A 13 -3.86 0.88 18.09
C LEU A 13 -2.70 0.38 17.23
N ARG A 14 -1.45 0.66 17.60
CA ARG A 14 -0.32 0.06 16.89
C ARG A 14 -0.33 -1.45 17.12
N ASP A 15 -0.12 -2.21 16.05
CA ASP A 15 -0.11 -3.67 16.13
C ASP A 15 0.94 -4.19 17.13
N LEU A 16 2.13 -3.58 17.16
CA LEU A 16 3.19 -3.91 18.11
C LEU A 16 2.81 -3.69 19.57
N ASP A 17 2.09 -2.60 19.88
CA ASP A 17 1.66 -2.32 21.26
C ASP A 17 0.64 -3.40 21.72
N ALA A 18 -0.24 -3.84 20.80
CA ALA A 18 -1.16 -4.92 21.06
C ALA A 18 -0.44 -6.27 21.27
N LEU A 19 0.53 -6.58 20.41
CA LEU A 19 1.30 -7.83 20.48
C LEU A 19 2.20 -7.87 21.71
N GLU A 20 2.81 -6.75 22.12
CA GLU A 20 3.63 -6.67 23.34
C GLU A 20 2.80 -6.97 24.59
N TRP A 21 1.56 -6.48 24.65
CA TRP A 21 0.64 -6.79 25.73
C TRP A 21 0.24 -8.28 25.73
N LEU A 22 -0.04 -8.84 24.55
CA LEU A 22 -0.42 -10.24 24.37
C LEU A 22 0.75 -11.24 24.55
N PHE A 23 2.00 -10.78 24.40
CA PHE A 23 3.20 -11.61 24.53
C PHE A 23 3.38 -12.21 25.94
N GLN A 24 2.61 -11.74 26.94
CA GLN A 24 2.60 -12.34 28.28
C GLN A 24 1.82 -13.67 28.35
N ASP A 25 1.08 -14.04 27.31
CA ASP A 25 0.37 -15.32 27.20
C ASP A 25 1.32 -16.41 26.66
N PRO A 26 1.28 -17.68 27.11
CA PRO A 26 2.21 -18.73 26.68
C PRO A 26 2.02 -19.21 25.22
N ASP A 27 1.23 -18.52 24.41
CA ASP A 27 0.91 -18.93 23.05
C ASP A 27 2.16 -18.78 22.14
N PRO A 28 2.74 -19.90 21.67
CA PRO A 28 3.91 -19.85 20.80
C PRO A 28 3.64 -19.17 19.46
N ASP A 29 2.40 -19.16 18.97
CA ASP A 29 2.05 -18.52 17.70
C ASP A 29 2.03 -16.99 17.85
N LEU A 30 1.56 -16.47 18.99
CA LEU A 30 1.66 -15.05 19.32
C LEU A 30 3.11 -14.61 19.50
N GLY A 31 3.94 -15.44 20.15
CA GLY A 31 5.38 -15.18 20.26
C GLY A 31 6.08 -15.12 18.90
N ASN A 32 5.75 -16.03 17.99
CA ASN A 32 6.27 -16.02 16.61
C ASN A 32 5.78 -14.79 15.82
N LEU A 33 4.52 -14.40 15.97
CA LEU A 33 3.96 -13.22 15.32
C LEU A 33 4.65 -11.94 15.81
N TYR A 34 4.82 -11.79 17.13
CA TYR A 34 5.54 -10.67 17.75
C TYR A 34 6.97 -10.58 17.22
N ASN A 35 7.74 -11.68 17.23
CA ASN A 35 9.12 -11.68 16.73
C ASN A 35 9.21 -11.31 15.24
N ASN A 36 8.27 -11.77 14.42
CA ASN A 36 8.21 -11.40 13.01
C ASN A 36 7.90 -9.90 12.81
N ARG A 37 6.93 -9.37 13.57
CA ARG A 37 6.48 -7.97 13.50
C ARG A 37 7.49 -6.99 14.11
N ASN A 38 8.18 -7.38 15.19
CA ASN A 38 9.23 -6.59 15.84
C ASN A 38 10.61 -6.76 15.17
N GLY A 39 10.63 -7.31 13.96
CA GLY A 39 11.85 -7.60 13.21
C GLY A 39 11.72 -7.18 11.75
N ARG A 40 12.16 -8.07 10.86
CA ARG A 40 12.24 -7.79 9.41
C ARG A 40 10.88 -7.49 8.77
N PHE A 41 9.78 -7.99 9.34
CA PHE A 41 8.44 -7.90 8.76
C PHE A 41 7.56 -6.84 9.44
N TYR A 42 8.15 -5.78 10.01
CA TYR A 42 7.38 -4.67 10.55
C TYR A 42 6.69 -3.89 9.42
N PHE A 43 5.37 -3.92 9.33
CA PHE A 43 4.64 -3.23 8.26
C PHE A 43 4.24 -1.79 8.59
N GLY A 44 4.38 -1.36 9.84
CA GLY A 44 3.95 -0.02 10.29
C GLY A 44 2.42 0.12 10.34
N GLU A 45 1.71 -0.99 10.55
CA GLU A 45 0.26 -1.05 10.50
C GLU A 45 -0.34 -0.60 11.84
N TYR A 46 -1.48 0.08 11.73
CA TYR A 46 -2.34 0.38 12.85
C TYR A 46 -3.56 -0.52 12.75
N LEU A 47 -3.87 -1.23 13.81
CA LEU A 47 -5.14 -1.91 13.97
C LEU A 47 -6.22 -0.83 14.19
N THR A 48 -7.31 -0.95 13.44
CA THR A 48 -8.52 -0.14 13.66
C THR A 48 -9.59 -1.03 14.23
N GLN A 49 -10.41 -0.49 15.13
CA GLN A 49 -11.54 -1.24 15.66
C GLN A 49 -12.70 -1.25 14.64
N GLY A 50 -13.02 -2.42 14.08
CA GLY A 50 -14.22 -2.65 13.27
C GLY A 50 -14.05 -2.48 11.75
N PHE A 51 -15.17 -2.18 11.07
CA PHE A 51 -15.19 -1.86 9.64
C PHE A 51 -14.92 -0.37 9.46
N LEU A 52 -13.89 -0.01 8.69
CA LEU A 52 -13.59 1.37 8.33
C LEU A 52 -14.47 1.87 7.15
N ASP A 53 -15.74 1.44 7.11
CA ASP A 53 -16.73 1.90 6.14
C ASP A 53 -17.35 3.22 6.62
N ILE A 54 -16.55 4.29 6.57
CA ILE A 54 -17.03 5.63 6.85
C ILE A 54 -17.70 6.14 5.56
N LYS A 55 -19.03 5.99 5.49
CA LYS A 55 -19.85 6.41 4.34
C LYS A 55 -19.43 7.77 3.78
N GLY A 56 -19.05 7.78 2.49
CA GLY A 56 -18.65 8.98 1.76
C GLY A 56 -17.27 9.55 2.13
N LYS A 57 -16.50 8.85 2.97
CA LYS A 57 -15.15 9.23 3.41
C LYS A 57 -14.09 8.18 3.09
N CYS A 58 -14.48 6.93 2.82
CA CYS A 58 -13.58 5.88 2.37
C CYS A 58 -13.94 5.39 0.95
N VAL A 59 -12.97 4.73 0.34
CA VAL A 59 -13.17 3.86 -0.82
C VAL A 59 -12.44 2.55 -0.54
N GLU A 60 -13.08 1.44 -0.86
CA GLU A 60 -12.53 0.11 -0.63
C GLU A 60 -12.25 -0.57 -1.97
N MET A 61 -11.14 -1.30 -2.02
CA MET A 61 -10.82 -2.19 -3.12
C MET A 61 -10.28 -3.49 -2.56
N THR A 62 -10.69 -4.61 -3.16
CA THR A 62 -10.15 -5.92 -2.85
C THR A 62 -8.81 -6.12 -3.55
N MET A 63 -7.94 -6.96 -2.96
CA MET A 63 -6.72 -7.40 -3.65
C MET A 63 -7.03 -8.14 -4.96
N GLN A 64 -8.19 -8.80 -5.05
CA GLN A 64 -8.63 -9.47 -6.26
C GLN A 64 -8.92 -8.47 -7.38
N GLN A 65 -9.59 -7.34 -7.10
CA GLN A 65 -9.81 -6.27 -8.08
C GLN A 65 -8.48 -5.70 -8.61
N LEU A 66 -7.47 -5.56 -7.75
CA LEU A 66 -6.13 -5.15 -8.17
C LEU A 66 -5.45 -6.20 -9.06
N ALA A 67 -5.57 -7.48 -8.69
CA ALA A 67 -4.98 -8.59 -9.43
C ALA A 67 -5.64 -8.78 -10.81
N ASP A 68 -6.98 -8.80 -10.85
CA ASP A 68 -7.79 -8.98 -12.06
C ASP A 68 -7.61 -7.83 -13.06
N GLY A 69 -7.33 -6.63 -12.57
CA GLY A 69 -7.00 -5.49 -13.41
C GLY A 69 -5.76 -5.70 -14.27
N GLY A 70 -4.92 -6.71 -13.99
CA GLY A 70 -3.68 -7.07 -14.73
C GLY A 70 -2.58 -5.99 -14.71
N ARG A 71 -2.94 -4.77 -14.32
CA ARG A 71 -2.13 -3.55 -14.32
C ARG A 71 -1.39 -3.35 -13.01
N PHE A 72 -1.90 -3.88 -11.90
CA PHE A 72 -1.19 -3.85 -10.63
C PHE A 72 0.17 -4.56 -10.71
N MET A 73 0.24 -5.65 -11.49
CA MET A 73 1.47 -6.40 -11.74
C MET A 73 2.54 -5.59 -12.47
N VAL A 74 2.15 -4.64 -13.33
CA VAL A 74 3.07 -3.70 -14.00
C VAL A 74 3.67 -2.71 -13.00
N ILE A 75 2.90 -2.34 -11.99
CA ILE A 75 3.31 -1.40 -10.94
C ILE A 75 4.06 -2.13 -9.82
N CYS A 76 3.88 -3.42 -9.62
CA CYS A 76 4.56 -4.12 -8.54
C CYS A 76 5.07 -5.51 -8.96
N PRO A 77 6.11 -5.58 -9.82
CA PRO A 77 6.61 -6.84 -10.36
C PRO A 77 7.09 -7.83 -9.29
N ALA A 78 7.53 -7.33 -8.12
CA ALA A 78 7.97 -8.16 -7.00
C ALA A 78 6.87 -9.07 -6.45
N LEU A 79 5.60 -8.72 -6.66
CA LEU A 79 4.43 -9.51 -6.27
C LEU A 79 4.03 -10.56 -7.34
N VAL A 80 4.66 -10.53 -8.52
CA VAL A 80 4.31 -11.36 -9.70
C VAL A 80 5.10 -12.66 -9.76
N ASN A 81 6.37 -12.65 -9.38
CA ASN A 81 7.26 -13.82 -9.51
C ASN A 81 7.08 -14.86 -8.39
N LYS A 82 5.93 -14.85 -7.71
CA LYS A 82 5.60 -15.82 -6.66
C LYS A 82 4.53 -16.76 -7.19
N PRO A 83 4.55 -18.05 -6.78
CA PRO A 83 3.49 -18.98 -7.16
C PRO A 83 2.12 -18.36 -6.86
N GLN A 84 1.22 -18.38 -7.83
CA GLN A 84 -0.17 -17.96 -7.63
C GLN A 84 -0.70 -18.66 -6.37
N ASN A 85 -1.24 -17.88 -5.44
CA ASN A 85 -1.78 -18.32 -4.15
C ASN A 85 -0.78 -18.69 -3.04
N ASP A 86 0.53 -18.41 -3.16
CA ASP A 86 1.45 -18.53 -2.02
C ASP A 86 1.66 -17.20 -1.29
N TRP A 87 0.64 -16.83 -0.52
CA TRP A 87 0.57 -15.60 0.27
C TRP A 87 1.66 -15.49 1.35
N ARG A 88 2.31 -16.61 1.70
CA ARG A 88 3.38 -16.65 2.72
C ARG A 88 4.59 -15.81 2.31
N PHE A 89 4.80 -15.58 1.01
CA PHE A 89 5.93 -14.79 0.50
C PHE A 89 5.65 -13.29 0.39
N TRP A 90 4.42 -12.83 0.64
CA TRP A 90 4.05 -11.43 0.47
C TRP A 90 4.79 -10.53 1.45
N ALA A 91 4.90 -10.96 2.71
CA ALA A 91 5.68 -10.28 3.73
C ALA A 91 7.12 -10.01 3.26
N LYS A 92 7.77 -11.02 2.68
CA LYS A 92 9.11 -10.90 2.11
C LYS A 92 9.15 -9.98 0.89
N ALA A 93 8.19 -10.10 -0.02
CA ALA A 93 8.12 -9.24 -1.20
C ALA A 93 7.96 -7.76 -0.82
N VAL A 94 7.18 -7.45 0.22
CA VAL A 94 7.03 -6.09 0.76
C VAL A 94 8.36 -5.59 1.34
N CYS A 95 9.11 -6.42 2.08
CA CYS A 95 10.45 -6.06 2.57
C CYS A 95 11.40 -5.78 1.41
N ASP A 96 11.45 -6.65 0.40
CA ASP A 96 12.31 -6.50 -0.77
C ASP A 96 11.98 -5.19 -1.53
N LEU A 97 10.69 -4.84 -1.66
CA LEU A 97 10.26 -3.57 -2.24
C LEU A 97 10.76 -2.37 -1.43
N ARG A 98 10.67 -2.43 -0.10
CA ARG A 98 11.12 -1.36 0.80
C ARG A 98 12.63 -1.17 0.79
N GLU A 99 13.39 -2.26 0.80
CA GLU A 99 14.85 -2.20 0.59
C GLU A 99 15.16 -1.52 -0.75
N GLY A 100 14.35 -1.82 -1.77
CA GLY A 100 14.43 -1.19 -3.08
C GLY A 100 14.18 0.32 -3.09
N ILE A 101 13.30 0.86 -2.22
CA ILE A 101 12.95 2.30 -2.18
C ILE A 101 14.17 3.20 -2.03
N ALA A 102 15.22 2.74 -1.35
CA ALA A 102 16.47 3.48 -1.22
C ALA A 102 17.22 3.65 -2.56
N SER A 103 16.97 2.77 -3.54
CA SER A 103 17.47 2.92 -4.90
C SER A 103 16.64 3.95 -5.67
N SER A 104 17.25 4.64 -6.63
CA SER A 104 16.61 5.73 -7.37
C SER A 104 16.50 5.35 -8.84
N LYS A 105 15.32 4.87 -9.26
CA LYS A 105 15.06 4.48 -10.65
C LYS A 105 14.24 5.55 -11.38
N VAL A 106 14.54 5.80 -12.65
CA VAL A 106 13.71 6.70 -13.47
C VAL A 106 12.38 6.01 -13.76
N ALA A 107 11.27 6.65 -13.40
CA ALA A 107 9.94 6.12 -13.66
C ALA A 107 9.57 6.33 -15.13
N ASP A 108 9.02 5.29 -15.77
CA ASP A 108 8.57 5.33 -17.16
C ASP A 108 7.17 5.97 -17.25
N GLN A 109 6.92 6.78 -18.30
CA GLN A 109 5.58 7.32 -18.63
C GLN A 109 4.50 6.24 -18.65
N LYS A 110 4.84 5.02 -19.09
CA LYS A 110 3.91 3.88 -19.06
C LYS A 110 3.44 3.55 -17.65
N GLN A 111 4.31 3.65 -16.64
CA GLN A 111 3.97 3.37 -15.24
C GLN A 111 3.02 4.43 -14.68
N PHE A 112 3.27 5.71 -14.99
CA PHE A 112 2.36 6.80 -14.62
C PHE A 112 0.96 6.59 -15.18
N ARG A 113 0.85 6.31 -16.49
CA ARG A 113 -0.45 6.03 -17.13
C ARG A 113 -1.12 4.81 -16.51
N THR A 114 -0.37 3.74 -16.28
CA THR A 114 -0.90 2.50 -15.68
C THR A 114 -1.44 2.75 -14.27
N ALA A 115 -0.73 3.51 -13.44
CA ALA A 115 -1.17 3.87 -12.09
C ALA A 115 -2.45 4.70 -12.10
N ILE A 116 -2.55 5.66 -13.02
CA ILE A 116 -3.74 6.51 -13.15
C ILE A 116 -4.95 5.69 -13.62
N PHE A 117 -4.78 4.84 -14.64
CA PHE A 117 -5.87 3.99 -15.09
C PHE A 117 -6.28 2.97 -14.04
N LEU A 118 -5.33 2.38 -13.32
CA LEU A 118 -5.65 1.46 -12.22
C LEU A 118 -6.43 2.18 -11.11
N ALA A 119 -5.99 3.37 -10.70
CA ALA A 119 -6.71 4.16 -9.70
C ALA A 119 -8.13 4.50 -10.17
N ARG A 120 -8.29 4.92 -11.42
CA ARG A 120 -9.61 5.23 -11.97
C ARG A 120 -10.54 4.02 -11.96
N ASP A 121 -10.05 2.86 -12.42
CA ASP A 121 -10.84 1.63 -12.53
C ASP A 121 -11.19 1.05 -11.15
N CYS A 122 -10.32 1.22 -10.14
CA CYS A 122 -10.54 0.66 -8.81
C CYS A 122 -11.30 1.59 -7.86
N VAL A 123 -11.07 2.90 -7.90
CA VAL A 123 -11.57 3.85 -6.88
C VAL A 123 -12.31 5.07 -7.42
N GLY A 124 -12.44 5.18 -8.76
CA GLY A 124 -13.12 6.29 -9.41
C GLY A 124 -12.36 7.62 -9.35
N ASP A 125 -13.00 8.69 -9.85
CA ASP A 125 -12.34 9.98 -10.08
C ASP A 125 -12.05 10.74 -8.77
N GLN A 126 -12.88 10.59 -7.73
CA GLN A 126 -12.73 11.29 -6.44
C GLN A 126 -11.39 11.00 -5.76
N PHE A 127 -10.93 9.75 -5.83
CA PHE A 127 -9.70 9.28 -5.19
C PHE A 127 -8.58 8.94 -6.18
N LEU A 128 -8.75 9.32 -7.45
CA LEU A 128 -7.82 8.97 -8.52
C LEU A 128 -6.39 9.45 -8.24
N VAL A 129 -6.22 10.72 -7.91
CA VAL A 129 -4.89 11.31 -7.64
C VAL A 129 -4.21 10.63 -6.45
N PRO A 130 -4.81 10.56 -5.25
CA PRO A 130 -4.15 9.93 -4.10
C PRO A 130 -3.83 8.46 -4.36
N PHE A 131 -4.72 7.68 -4.99
CA PHE A 131 -4.44 6.26 -5.25
C PHE A 131 -3.37 6.05 -6.33
N ALA A 132 -3.37 6.86 -7.40
CA ALA A 132 -2.32 6.79 -8.41
C ALA A 132 -0.94 7.10 -7.78
N LEU A 133 -0.87 8.08 -6.87
CA LEU A 133 0.35 8.38 -6.13
C LEU A 133 0.75 7.24 -5.17
N MET A 134 -0.22 6.62 -4.48
CA MET A 134 0.04 5.45 -3.63
C MET A 134 0.61 4.29 -4.44
N PHE A 135 0.02 3.96 -5.59
CA PHE A 135 0.52 2.92 -6.48
C PHE A 135 1.94 3.21 -6.97
N LEU A 136 2.22 4.45 -7.39
CA LEU A 136 3.57 4.86 -7.78
C LEU A 136 4.55 4.83 -6.60
N GLY A 137 4.07 5.01 -5.37
CA GLY A 137 4.85 4.90 -4.15
C GLY A 137 5.25 3.46 -3.78
N LEU A 138 4.65 2.45 -4.41
CA LEU A 138 5.07 1.05 -4.23
C LEU A 138 6.40 0.74 -4.91
N GLN A 139 6.86 1.60 -5.83
CA GLN A 139 8.14 1.46 -6.49
C GLN A 139 9.15 2.48 -5.98
N SER A 140 10.38 2.00 -5.87
CA SER A 140 11.58 2.83 -5.92
C SER A 140 11.58 3.71 -7.17
N ARG A 141 11.59 5.03 -6.99
CA ARG A 141 11.64 6.00 -8.09
C ARG A 141 12.32 7.30 -7.70
N GLN A 142 12.90 7.99 -8.68
CA GLN A 142 13.32 9.38 -8.50
C GLN A 142 12.09 10.25 -8.25
N ALA A 143 12.22 11.24 -7.37
CA ALA A 143 11.20 12.25 -7.15
C ALA A 143 11.18 13.27 -8.30
N ASP A 144 10.88 12.82 -9.53
CA ASP A 144 10.61 13.72 -10.65
C ASP A 144 9.16 14.21 -10.56
N ASN A 145 9.00 15.26 -9.76
CA ASN A 145 7.72 15.89 -9.52
C ASN A 145 7.16 16.56 -10.79
N ALA A 146 8.01 16.98 -11.73
CA ALA A 146 7.60 17.68 -12.94
C ALA A 146 6.97 16.72 -13.96
N ALA A 147 7.61 15.57 -14.24
CA ALA A 147 7.03 14.56 -15.13
C ALA A 147 5.69 14.03 -14.60
N MET A 148 5.60 13.83 -13.28
CA MET A 148 4.39 13.39 -12.61
C MET A 148 3.28 14.44 -12.67
N ALA A 149 3.58 15.71 -12.37
CA ALA A 149 2.63 16.80 -12.47
C ALA A 149 2.11 16.96 -13.91
N ASN A 150 3.00 16.90 -14.91
CA ASN A 150 2.63 16.98 -16.33
C ASN A 150 1.72 15.81 -16.75
N ALA A 151 1.98 14.59 -16.26
CA ALA A 151 1.14 13.44 -16.56
C ALA A 151 -0.29 13.65 -16.02
N PHE A 152 -0.43 14.06 -14.76
CA PHE A 152 -1.74 14.37 -14.18
C PHE A 152 -2.42 15.56 -14.88
N LEU A 153 -1.70 16.65 -15.14
CA LEU A 153 -2.23 17.82 -15.85
C LEU A 153 -2.78 17.42 -17.23
N SER A 154 -2.00 16.68 -18.03
CA SER A 154 -2.45 16.24 -19.37
C SER A 154 -3.73 15.42 -19.38
N LEU A 155 -4.03 14.72 -18.29
CA LEU A 155 -5.23 13.91 -18.13
C LEU A 155 -6.44 14.70 -17.64
N PHE A 156 -6.24 15.80 -16.90
CA PHE A 156 -7.30 16.58 -16.27
C PHE A 156 -7.58 17.93 -16.93
N THR A 157 -6.64 18.47 -17.72
CA THR A 157 -6.77 19.76 -18.40
C THR A 157 -6.86 19.60 -19.90
N GLY A 158 -7.56 18.56 -20.38
CA GLY A 158 -7.62 18.17 -21.79
C GLY A 158 -7.60 19.37 -22.76
N THR A 159 -6.64 19.34 -23.68
CA THR A 159 -6.68 20.19 -24.89
C THR A 159 -7.80 19.75 -25.80
#